data_AF-A0A7Z9ZGP2-F1
#
_entry.id   AF-A0A7Z9ZGP2-F1
#
_cell.length_a   1.000
_cell.length_b   1.000
_cell.length_c   1.000
_cell.angle_alpha   90.00
_cell.angle_beta   90.00
_cell.angle_gamma   90.00
#
_symmetry.space_group_name_H-M   'P 1'
#
loop_
_entity.id
_entity.type
_entity.pdbx_description
1 polymer ?
#
loop_
_entity_poly.entity_id
_entity_poly.type
_entity_poly.pdbx_seq_one_letter_code
_entity_poly.pdbx_strand_id
1 'polypeptide(L)'
;DGASPVAAGVQRSSPAGGLGVSPNSFLSPAVAELEEINEALEMAETMILGLRLVEEGVSFKAFARRFGRRVESLYERELRELKELGLIEIMADRVRLTERGWLLGNEVFQRFLPASSEERS
;
A
#
# COMPACT_ATOMS: atom_id res chain seq x y z
N ASP A 1 30.39 65.93 4.61
CA ASP A 1 31.55 65.46 5.39
C ASP A 1 31.25 64.13 6.03
N GLY A 2 31.96 63.02 5.86
CA GLY A 2 33.25 62.70 5.25
C GLY A 2 33.53 61.26 5.72
N ALA A 3 33.24 60.26 4.87
CA ALA A 3 34.25 59.43 4.21
C ALA A 3 35.29 58.80 5.18
N SER A 4 35.12 57.50 5.44
CA SER A 4 36.12 56.56 5.95
C SER A 4 36.19 55.36 4.99
N PRO A 5 37.32 54.64 4.91
CA PRO A 5 38.02 54.46 3.65
C PRO A 5 37.82 53.10 2.97
N VAL A 6 38.10 53.17 1.68
CA VAL A 6 38.35 52.09 0.72
C VAL A 6 39.31 51.01 1.24
N ALA A 7 38.86 49.76 1.18
CA ALA A 7 39.72 48.58 1.15
C ALA A 7 39.35 47.75 -0.09
N ALA A 8 40.03 48.03 -1.20
CA ALA A 8 40.06 47.17 -2.36
C ALA A 8 41.11 46.08 -2.13
N GLY A 9 40.74 44.81 -2.31
CA GLY A 9 41.72 43.75 -2.40
C GLY A 9 41.19 42.34 -2.19
N VAL A 10 41.35 41.54 -3.24
CA VAL A 10 41.47 40.07 -3.25
C VAL A 10 40.19 39.29 -3.54
N GLN A 11 40.04 39.00 -4.83
CA GLN A 11 39.43 37.79 -5.39
C GLN A 11 39.81 36.55 -4.55
N ARG A 12 38.82 35.86 -3.98
CA ARG A 12 38.96 34.44 -3.60
C ARG A 12 37.70 33.72 -4.06
N SER A 13 37.96 32.76 -4.95
CA SER A 13 37.05 31.83 -5.57
C SER A 13 36.06 31.24 -4.56
N SER A 14 34.77 31.21 -4.92
CA SER A 14 33.77 30.41 -4.21
C SER A 14 34.04 28.92 -4.38
N PRO A 15 34.02 28.13 -3.30
CA PRO A 15 33.60 26.74 -3.39
C PRO A 15 32.35 26.51 -2.51
N ALA A 16 31.67 25.40 -2.78
CA ALA A 16 30.42 24.92 -2.16
C ALA A 16 29.16 25.59 -2.74
N GLY A 17 28.48 25.02 -3.72
CA GLY A 17 28.13 23.60 -3.77
C GLY A 17 27.12 23.27 -2.68
N GLY A 18 26.04 24.05 -2.58
CA GLY A 18 24.88 23.71 -1.77
C GLY A 18 24.23 22.47 -2.34
N LEU A 19 24.39 21.34 -1.64
CA LEU A 19 23.69 20.09 -1.93
C LEU A 19 22.18 20.33 -1.79
N GLY A 20 21.53 20.59 -2.92
CA GLY A 20 20.09 20.38 -3.07
C GLY A 20 19.81 18.89 -3.05
N VAL A 21 19.86 18.27 -1.87
CA VAL A 21 19.34 16.92 -1.68
C VAL A 21 17.82 17.02 -1.65
N SER A 22 17.20 16.75 -2.79
CA SER A 22 15.77 16.45 -2.84
C SER A 22 15.49 15.29 -1.85
N PRO A 23 14.47 15.39 -0.98
CA PRO A 23 14.22 14.41 0.07
C PRO A 23 13.95 12.99 -0.45
N ASN A 24 13.69 12.83 -1.75
CA ASN A 24 13.46 11.55 -2.42
C ASN A 24 14.72 10.82 -2.91
N SER A 25 15.93 11.34 -2.69
CA SER A 25 17.16 10.70 -3.23
C SER A 25 17.73 9.55 -2.38
N PHE A 26 17.09 9.20 -1.25
CA PHE A 26 17.64 8.25 -0.26
C PHE A 26 16.91 6.92 -0.15
N LEU A 27 15.76 6.75 -0.80
CA LEU A 27 15.08 5.46 -0.87
C LEU A 27 15.53 4.75 -2.14
N SER A 28 16.35 3.72 -1.97
CA SER A 28 16.68 2.81 -3.06
C SER A 28 15.38 2.12 -3.54
N PRO A 29 15.28 1.77 -4.84
CA PRO A 29 14.09 1.12 -5.40
C PRO A 29 13.71 -0.15 -4.63
N ALA A 30 14.69 -0.89 -4.11
CA ALA A 30 14.47 -2.07 -3.30
C ALA A 30 13.75 -1.80 -1.96
N VAL A 31 13.95 -0.62 -1.34
CA VAL A 31 13.26 -0.27 -0.10
C VAL A 31 11.81 0.09 -0.37
N ALA A 32 11.54 0.82 -1.46
CA ALA A 32 10.17 1.11 -1.87
C ALA A 32 9.38 -0.16 -2.23
N GLU A 33 10.01 -1.10 -2.94
CA GLU A 33 9.42 -2.40 -3.26
C GLU A 33 9.09 -3.22 -2.00
N LEU A 34 10.00 -3.23 -1.01
CA LEU A 34 9.76 -3.88 0.28
C LEU A 34 8.56 -3.26 1.02
N GLU A 35 8.45 -1.93 1.04
CA GLU A 35 7.31 -1.22 1.65
C GLU A 35 5.99 -1.54 0.95
N GLU A 36 5.97 -1.58 -0.40
CA GLU A 36 4.79 -1.97 -1.18
C GLU A 36 4.37 -3.42 -0.90
N ILE A 37 5.32 -4.35 -0.82
CA ILE A 37 5.05 -5.75 -0.46
C ILE A 37 4.46 -5.84 0.96
N ASN A 38 4.98 -5.06 1.91
CA ASN A 38 4.47 -5.03 3.27
C ASN A 38 3.02 -4.50 3.34
N GLU A 39 2.69 -3.41 2.63
CA GLU A 39 1.32 -2.89 2.55
C GLU A 39 0.38 -3.94 1.94
N ALA A 40 0.79 -4.61 0.85
CA ALA A 40 0.02 -5.66 0.21
C ALA A 40 -0.25 -6.85 1.14
N LEU A 41 0.74 -7.26 1.94
CA LEU A 41 0.61 -8.35 2.90
C LEU A 41 -0.33 -7.96 4.06
N GLU A 42 -0.25 -6.74 4.56
CA GLU A 42 -1.14 -6.24 5.62
C GLU A 42 -2.61 -6.17 5.16
N MET A 43 -2.82 -5.74 3.91
CA MET A 43 -4.14 -5.75 3.28
C MET A 43 -4.69 -7.18 3.15
N ALA A 44 -3.86 -8.12 2.69
CA ALA A 44 -4.21 -9.53 2.57
C ALA A 44 -4.59 -10.15 3.93
N GLU A 45 -3.78 -9.89 4.97
CA GLU A 45 -4.07 -10.34 6.32
C GLU A 45 -5.40 -9.78 6.83
N THR A 46 -5.66 -8.48 6.59
CA THR A 46 -6.93 -7.85 6.97
C THR A 46 -8.12 -8.52 6.28
N MET A 47 -7.99 -8.86 4.98
CA MET A 47 -9.02 -9.59 4.25
C MET A 47 -9.27 -10.97 4.85
N ILE A 48 -8.20 -11.75 5.10
CA ILE A 48 -8.30 -13.11 5.61
C ILE A 48 -8.92 -13.14 7.01
N LEU A 49 -8.43 -12.28 7.92
CA LEU A 49 -8.93 -12.21 9.29
C LEU A 49 -10.37 -11.71 9.33
N GLY A 50 -10.70 -10.66 8.56
CA GLY A 50 -12.06 -10.13 8.52
C GLY A 50 -13.07 -11.10 7.91
N LEU A 51 -12.71 -11.81 6.84
CA LEU A 51 -13.58 -12.83 6.23
C LEU A 51 -13.78 -14.06 7.14
N ARG A 52 -12.83 -14.32 8.05
CA ARG A 52 -12.96 -15.37 9.08
C ARG A 52 -13.96 -14.99 10.18
N LEU A 53 -14.35 -13.72 10.31
CA LEU A 53 -15.42 -13.28 11.19
C LEU A 53 -16.76 -13.32 10.42
N VAL A 54 -17.45 -14.47 10.42
CA VAL A 54 -18.63 -14.77 9.56
C VAL A 54 -19.60 -13.60 9.46
N GLU A 55 -19.99 -13.05 10.61
CA GLU A 55 -21.09 -12.11 10.74
C GLU A 55 -20.66 -10.68 10.40
N GLU A 56 -19.40 -10.36 10.72
CA GLU A 56 -18.85 -9.01 10.56
C GLU A 56 -18.30 -8.80 9.15
N GLY A 57 -17.55 -9.78 8.63
CA GLY A 57 -16.85 -9.69 7.37
C GLY A 57 -15.82 -8.55 7.33
N VAL A 58 -15.51 -8.08 6.13
CA VAL A 58 -14.64 -6.92 5.91
C VAL A 58 -15.50 -5.71 5.55
N SER A 59 -15.50 -4.69 6.41
CA SER A 59 -16.15 -3.41 6.11
C SER A 59 -15.34 -2.58 5.13
N PHE A 60 -15.97 -2.13 4.04
CA PHE A 60 -15.33 -1.29 3.03
C PHE A 60 -14.87 0.05 3.58
N LYS A 61 -15.68 0.65 4.46
CA LYS A 61 -15.34 1.92 5.10
C LYS A 61 -14.16 1.78 6.07
N ALA A 62 -14.14 0.72 6.87
CA ALA A 62 -13.04 0.50 7.82
C ALA A 62 -11.73 0.19 7.09
N PHE A 63 -11.79 -0.65 6.06
CA PHE A 63 -10.65 -0.97 5.20
C PHE A 63 -10.10 0.28 4.51
N ALA A 64 -10.97 1.06 3.85
CA ALA A 64 -10.56 2.28 3.16
C ALA A 64 -9.99 3.35 4.11
N ARG A 65 -10.51 3.44 5.34
CA ARG A 65 -9.94 4.34 6.36
C ARG A 65 -8.53 3.88 6.80
N ARG A 66 -8.26 2.58 6.84
CA ARG A 66 -6.96 2.03 7.25
C ARG A 66 -5.91 2.17 6.15
N PHE A 67 -6.25 1.80 4.92
CA PHE A 67 -5.30 1.68 3.81
C PHE A 67 -5.38 2.81 2.79
N GLY A 68 -6.38 3.70 2.87
CA GLY A 68 -6.60 4.73 1.86
C GLY A 68 -7.10 4.19 0.51
N ARG A 69 -7.39 2.89 0.41
CA ARG A 69 -7.79 2.19 -0.82
C ARG A 69 -9.11 1.45 -0.64
N ARG A 70 -9.88 1.30 -1.72
CA ARG A 70 -11.16 0.58 -1.68
C ARG A 70 -10.94 -0.90 -2.00
N VAL A 71 -11.49 -1.78 -1.16
CA VAL A 71 -11.47 -3.25 -1.38
C VAL A 71 -12.00 -3.59 -2.77
N GLU A 72 -13.11 -2.97 -3.16
CA GLU A 72 -13.79 -3.19 -4.44
C GLU A 72 -12.92 -2.86 -5.66
N SER A 73 -11.99 -1.90 -5.51
CA SER A 73 -11.07 -1.52 -6.59
C SER A 73 -9.80 -2.36 -6.60
N LEU A 74 -9.31 -2.79 -5.43
CA LEU A 74 -8.10 -3.58 -5.31
C LEU A 74 -8.31 -5.05 -5.69
N TYR A 75 -9.43 -5.62 -5.26
CA TYR A 75 -9.75 -7.04 -5.40
C TYR A 75 -10.94 -7.26 -6.33
N GLU A 76 -11.14 -6.39 -7.33
CA GLU A 76 -12.33 -6.42 -8.20
C GLU A 76 -12.52 -7.81 -8.84
N ARG A 77 -11.44 -8.38 -9.36
CA ARG A 77 -11.45 -9.68 -10.03
C ARG A 77 -11.76 -10.81 -9.04
N GLU A 78 -11.04 -10.84 -7.93
CA GLU A 78 -11.16 -11.86 -6.89
C GLU A 78 -12.57 -11.85 -6.30
N LEU A 79 -13.11 -10.67 -5.99
CA LEU A 79 -14.47 -10.50 -5.49
C LEU A 79 -15.52 -10.95 -6.49
N ARG A 80 -15.34 -10.61 -7.78
CA ARG A 80 -16.25 -11.03 -8.85
C ARG A 80 -16.29 -12.55 -8.96
N GLU A 81 -15.15 -13.19 -9.09
CA GLU A 81 -15.03 -14.65 -9.24
C GLU A 81 -15.59 -15.39 -8.01
N LEU A 82 -15.21 -14.96 -6.80
CA LEU A 82 -15.69 -15.57 -5.57
C LEU A 82 -17.20 -15.41 -5.37
N LYS A 83 -17.76 -14.28 -5.81
CA LYS A 83 -19.21 -14.04 -5.81
C LYS A 83 -19.92 -14.92 -6.83
N GLU A 84 -19.39 -15.06 -8.03
CA GLU A 84 -19.93 -15.96 -9.07
C GLU A 84 -19.91 -17.42 -8.63
N LEU A 85 -18.87 -17.83 -7.88
CA LEU A 85 -18.77 -19.16 -7.27
C LEU A 85 -19.70 -19.33 -6.05
N GLY A 86 -20.34 -18.26 -5.58
CA GLY A 86 -21.22 -18.25 -4.41
C GLY A 86 -20.48 -18.47 -3.08
N LEU A 87 -19.19 -18.14 -3.02
CA LEU A 87 -18.35 -18.30 -1.83
C LEU A 87 -18.34 -17.05 -0.94
N ILE A 88 -18.60 -15.89 -1.53
CA ILE A 88 -18.78 -14.64 -0.79
C ILE A 88 -20.12 -14.01 -1.15
N GLU A 89 -20.60 -13.17 -0.25
CA GLU A 89 -21.64 -12.20 -0.53
C GLU A 89 -21.10 -10.79 -0.33
N ILE A 90 -21.47 -9.91 -1.26
CA ILE A 90 -21.11 -8.49 -1.25
C ILE A 90 -22.36 -7.72 -0.90
N MET A 91 -22.32 -7.03 0.23
CA MET A 91 -23.36 -6.13 0.72
C MET A 91 -22.99 -4.67 0.38
N ALA A 92 -23.84 -3.72 0.76
CA ALA A 92 -23.59 -2.31 0.50
C ALA A 92 -22.35 -1.76 1.24
N ASP A 93 -22.02 -2.28 2.43
CA ASP A 93 -20.96 -1.74 3.30
C ASP A 93 -19.83 -2.74 3.60
N ARG A 94 -19.97 -4.00 3.19
CA ARG A 94 -19.06 -5.09 3.56
C ARG A 94 -19.07 -6.27 2.58
N VAL A 95 -18.07 -7.12 2.72
CA VAL A 95 -18.00 -8.46 2.12
C VAL A 95 -17.84 -9.52 3.20
N ARG A 96 -18.53 -10.65 3.07
CA ARG A 96 -18.39 -11.79 3.99
C ARG A 96 -18.49 -13.13 3.26
N LEU A 97 -18.05 -14.20 3.92
CA LEU A 97 -18.22 -15.56 3.42
C LEU A 97 -19.70 -15.98 3.49
N THR A 98 -20.14 -16.73 2.49
CA THR A 98 -21.40 -17.50 2.58
C THR A 98 -21.16 -18.78 3.38
N GLU A 99 -22.21 -19.52 3.73
CA GLU A 99 -22.09 -20.84 4.37
C GLU A 99 -21.19 -21.80 3.55
N ARG A 100 -21.30 -21.76 2.21
CA ARG A 100 -20.42 -22.53 1.32
C ARG A 100 -18.98 -22.00 1.33
N GLY A 101 -18.83 -20.67 1.36
CA GLY A 101 -17.52 -20.01 1.49
C GLY A 101 -16.78 -20.41 2.76
N TRP A 102 -17.51 -20.64 3.85
CA TRP A 102 -16.94 -21.13 5.11
C TRP A 102 -16.26 -22.48 4.98
N LEU A 103 -16.94 -23.43 4.32
CA LEU A 103 -16.40 -24.77 4.06
C LEU A 103 -15.16 -24.74 3.16
N LEU A 104 -15.06 -23.72 2.29
CA LEU A 104 -13.98 -23.52 1.35
C LEU A 104 -13.09 -22.32 1.71
N GLY A 105 -13.03 -21.96 3.00
CA GLY A 105 -12.38 -20.73 3.45
C GLY A 105 -10.93 -20.62 2.97
N ASN A 106 -10.17 -21.71 3.00
CA ASN A 106 -8.78 -21.72 2.52
C ASN A 106 -8.65 -21.30 1.06
N GLU A 107 -9.52 -21.80 0.18
CA GLU A 107 -9.55 -21.43 -1.24
C GLU A 107 -9.90 -19.96 -1.43
N VAL A 108 -10.80 -19.44 -0.60
CA VAL A 108 -11.16 -18.01 -0.60
C VAL A 108 -9.97 -17.16 -0.14
N PHE A 109 -9.31 -17.55 0.95
CA PHE A 109 -8.20 -16.79 1.55
C PHE A 109 -6.99 -16.70 0.62
N GLN A 110 -6.67 -17.78 -0.11
CA GLN A 110 -5.56 -17.79 -1.06
C GLN A 110 -5.71 -16.77 -2.19
N ARG A 111 -6.94 -16.38 -2.55
CA ARG A 111 -7.16 -15.34 -3.58
C ARG A 111 -6.67 -13.96 -3.18
N PHE A 112 -6.54 -13.68 -1.87
CA PHE A 112 -6.16 -12.36 -1.38
C PHE A 112 -4.66 -12.22 -1.12
N LEU A 113 -3.89 -13.30 -1.18
CA LEU A 113 -2.45 -13.25 -0.99
C LEU A 113 -1.79 -12.54 -2.18
N PRO A 114 -0.79 -11.67 -1.94
CA PRO A 114 0.01 -11.12 -3.02
C PRO A 114 0.66 -12.27 -3.80
N ALA A 115 0.77 -12.13 -5.11
CA ALA A 115 1.55 -13.08 -5.90
C ALA A 115 2.97 -13.06 -5.34
N SER A 116 3.44 -14.20 -4.83
CA SER A 116 4.85 -14.38 -4.49
C SER A 116 5.64 -13.95 -5.73
N SER A 117 6.43 -12.90 -5.59
CA SER A 117 7.45 -12.55 -6.58
C SER A 117 8.50 -13.64 -6.55
N GLU A 118 8.16 -14.81 -7.09
CA GLU A 118 9.18 -15.75 -7.55
C GLU A 118 9.86 -15.05 -8.72
N GLU A 119 11.03 -14.52 -8.38
CA GLU A 119 12.12 -14.13 -9.26
C GLU A 119 12.12 -15.04 -10.50
N ARG A 120 11.45 -14.60 -11.57
CA ARG A 120 11.69 -15.15 -12.91
C ARG A 120 13.03 -14.60 -13.37
N SER A 121 14.11 -15.11 -12.76
CA SER A 121 15.48 -15.01 -13.26
C SER A 121 15.75 -16.13 -14.27
#